data_AF-A0A2A5M456-F1
#
_entry.id   AF-A0A2A5M456-F1
#
_cell.length_a   1.000
_cell.length_b   1.000
_cell.length_c   1.000
_cell.angle_alpha   90.00
_cell.angle_beta   90.00
_cell.angle_gamma   90.00
#
_symmetry.space_group_name_H-M   'P 1'
#
loop_
_entity.id
_entity.type
_entity.pdbx_description
1 polymer ?
#
loop_
_entity_poly.entity_id
_entity_poly.type
_entity_poly.pdbx_seq_one_letter_code
_entity_poly.pdbx_strand_id
1 'polypeptide(L)' 'VDVTMNKTGTYDFSIRGFGSSYTLVLIDGKRQSVANGFYDNGFSGSESGYLPPLSMIERIEVIRGPASTLYGSDAVGGVI' A
#
# COMPACT_ATOMS: atom_id res chain seq x y z
N VAL A 1 5.52 -9.32 6.11
CA VAL A 1 4.53 -8.36 5.57
C VAL A 1 3.64 -8.14 6.74
N ASP A 2 3.73 -6.97 7.32
CA ASP A 2 3.05 -6.68 8.58
C ASP A 2 1.95 -5.68 8.27
N VAL A 3 0.75 -5.99 8.77
CA VAL A 3 -0.46 -5.19 8.56
C VAL A 3 -0.89 -4.67 9.91
N THR A 4 -0.98 -3.35 10.04
CA THR A 4 -1.38 -2.68 11.28
C THR A 4 -2.61 -1.82 11.01
N MET A 5 -3.61 -1.90 11.88
CA MET A 5 -4.74 -0.98 11.85
C MET A 5 -4.33 0.34 12.54
N ASN A 6 -4.55 1.47 11.88
CA ASN A 6 -4.34 2.78 12.49
C ASN A 6 -5.61 3.31 13.16
N LYS A 7 -5.47 4.41 13.90
CA LYS A 7 -6.56 5.01 14.71
C LYS A 7 -7.74 5.52 13.88
N THR A 8 -7.59 5.59 12.56
CA THR A 8 -8.63 6.00 11.60
C THR A 8 -9.46 4.81 11.09
N GLY A 9 -9.14 3.58 11.51
CA GLY A 9 -9.79 2.37 10.99
C GLY A 9 -9.32 1.97 9.59
N THR A 10 -8.19 2.50 9.14
CA THR A 10 -7.54 2.10 7.89
C THR A 10 -6.36 1.16 8.19
N TYR A 11 -5.84 0.47 7.17
CA TYR A 11 -4.72 -0.45 7.32
C TYR A 11 -3.46 0.15 6.70
N ASP A 12 -2.37 0.07 7.47
CA ASP A 12 -1.02 0.33 7.03
C ASP A 12 -0.31 -1.01 6.80
N PHE A 13 0.41 -1.11 5.69
CA PHE A 13 1.20 -2.28 5.33
C PHE A 13 2.68 -1.95 5.39
N SER A 14 3.48 -2.93 5.79
CA SER A 14 4.93 -2.83 5.73
C SER A 14 5.54 -4.11 5.18
N ILE A 15 6.58 -3.95 4.37
CA ILE A 15 7.31 -5.06 3.75
C ILE A 15 8.77 -4.92 4.15
N ARG A 16 9.29 -5.88 4.92
CA ARG A 16 10.69 -5.89 5.39
C ARG A 16 11.10 -4.62 6.15
N GLY A 17 10.18 -4.04 6.93
CA GLY A 17 10.44 -2.80 7.69
C GLY A 17 10.33 -1.52 6.86
N PHE A 18 10.10 -1.60 5.55
CA PHE A 18 9.68 -0.45 4.75
C PHE A 18 8.21 -0.16 5.01
N GLY A 19 7.91 1.08 5.38
CA GLY A 19 6.54 1.56 5.59
C GLY A 19 5.73 1.59 4.30
N SER A 20 4.45 1.92 4.46
CA SER A 20 3.45 1.93 3.40
C SER A 20 3.85 2.84 2.23
N SER A 21 4.45 4.00 2.52
CA SER A 21 4.95 4.96 1.52
C SER A 21 6.03 4.42 0.56
N TYR A 22 6.67 3.30 0.89
CA TYR A 22 7.67 2.63 0.04
C TYR A 22 7.13 1.37 -0.64
N THR A 23 5.83 1.09 -0.48
CA THR A 23 5.16 -0.05 -1.10
C THR A 23 4.14 0.48 -2.09
N LEU A 24 4.21 0.00 -3.32
CA LEU A 24 3.28 0.38 -4.37
C LEU A 24 2.03 -0.49 -4.32
N VAL A 25 0.85 0.12 -4.34
CA VAL A 25 -0.43 -0.61 -4.49
C VAL A 25 -0.96 -0.51 -5.91
N LEU A 26 -1.29 -1.66 -6.51
CA LEU A 26 -1.93 -1.76 -7.82
C LEU A 26 -3.32 -2.39 -7.67
N ILE A 27 -4.35 -1.75 -8.22
CA ILE A 27 -5.68 -2.36 -8.38
C ILE A 27 -5.89 -2.58 -9.87
N ASP A 28 -6.11 -3.82 -10.29
CA ASP A 28 -6.26 -4.20 -11.70
C ASP A 28 -5.12 -3.67 -12.60
N GLY A 29 -3.89 -3.69 -12.07
CA GLY A 29 -2.70 -3.17 -12.76
C GLY A 29 -2.60 -1.63 -12.80
N LYS A 30 -3.56 -0.91 -12.23
CA LYS A 30 -3.54 0.55 -12.12
C LYS A 30 -2.99 0.98 -10.78
N ARG A 31 -1.94 1.79 -10.85
CA ARG A 31 -1.30 2.42 -9.70
C ARG A 31 -2.32 3.23 -8.91
N GLN A 32 -2.51 2.84 -7.65
CA GLN A 32 -3.23 3.64 -6.70
C GLN A 32 -2.28 4.66 -6.11
N SER A 33 -2.62 5.94 -6.28
CA SER A 33 -1.91 6.99 -5.58
C SER A 33 -2.29 6.90 -4.12
N VAL A 34 -1.41 6.30 -3.32
CA VAL A 34 -1.44 6.43 -1.86
C VAL A 34 -1.04 7.86 -1.55
N ALA A 35 -1.99 8.78 -1.73
CA ALA A 35 -1.74 10.18 -1.53
C ALA A 35 -1.34 10.40 -0.07
N ASN A 36 -0.04 10.61 0.14
CA ASN A 36 0.58 11.11 1.37
C ASN A 36 0.11 12.56 1.68
N GLY A 37 -1.12 12.95 1.37
CA GLY A 37 -1.47 14.36 1.15
C GLY A 37 -2.86 14.82 1.56
N PHE A 38 -3.72 14.00 2.17
CA PHE A 38 -5.06 14.46 2.56
C PHE A 38 -5.23 14.84 4.02
N TYR A 39 -4.18 14.69 4.86
CA TYR A 39 -4.27 14.99 6.27
C TYR A 39 -3.03 15.74 6.77
N ASP A 40 -3.09 17.07 6.75
CA ASP A 40 -2.07 18.01 7.24
C ASP A 40 -1.83 17.97 8.77
N ASN A 41 -2.31 16.94 9.47
CA ASN A 41 -2.37 16.90 10.94
C ASN A 41 -1.86 15.57 11.55
N GLY A 42 -0.89 14.93 10.90
CA GLY A 42 -0.29 13.68 11.38
C GLY A 42 -1.16 12.43 11.21
N PHE A 43 -2.29 12.55 10.54
CA PHE A 43 -3.14 11.43 10.13
C PHE A 43 -2.63 10.84 8.80
N SER A 44 -1.41 10.31 8.79
CA SER A 44 -0.94 9.48 7.69
C SER A 44 -1.68 8.15 7.75
N GLY A 45 -2.83 8.06 7.09
CA GLY A 45 -3.67 6.88 7.22
C GLY A 45 -4.81 6.87 6.23
N SER A 46 -4.49 6.65 4.96
CA SER A 46 -5.50 6.18 4.00
C SER A 46 -4.88 5.46 2.79
N GLU A 47 -3.81 4.70 2.99
CA GLU A 47 -3.31 3.85 1.89
C GLU A 47 -4.31 2.74 1.52
N SER A 48 -5.10 2.29 2.51
CA SER A 48 -6.15 1.30 2.32
C SER A 48 -7.55 1.87 2.03
N GLY A 49 -7.73 3.19 2.02
CA GLY A 49 -9.05 3.81 1.81
C GLY A 49 -9.64 3.57 0.41
N TYR A 50 -8.77 3.26 -0.56
CA TYR A 50 -9.13 2.97 -1.95
C TYR A 50 -9.22 1.48 -2.26
N LEU A 51 -9.00 0.60 -1.27
CA LEU A 51 -9.06 -0.84 -1.51
C LEU A 51 -10.52 -1.28 -1.70
N PRO A 52 -10.78 -2.14 -2.71
CA PRO A 52 -12.10 -2.69 -2.90
C PRO A 52 -12.47 -3.61 -1.71
N PRO A 53 -13.77 -3.83 -1.46
CA PRO A 53 -14.22 -4.83 -0.49
C PRO A 53 -13.63 -6.20 -0.82
N LEU A 54 -13.28 -6.98 0.21
CA LEU A 54 -12.71 -8.33 0.04
C LEU A 54 -13.57 -9.24 -0.86
N SER A 55 -14.88 -9.04 -0.90
CA SER A 55 -15.80 -9.80 -1.77
C SER A 55 -15.62 -9.52 -3.26
N MET A 56 -14.97 -8.42 -3.63
CA MET A 56 -14.68 -8.04 -5.02
C MET A 56 -13.25 -8.41 -5.44
N ILE A 57 -12.43 -8.94 -4.52
CA ILE A 57 -11.04 -9.29 -4.79
C ILE A 57 -10.96 -10.77 -5.16
N GLU A 58 -10.54 -11.05 -6.39
CA GLU A 58 -10.28 -12.43 -6.83
C GLU A 58 -8.97 -12.96 -6.26
N ARG A 59 -7.91 -12.14 -6.28
CA ARG A 59 -6.58 -12.50 -5.78
C ARG A 59 -5.80 -11.28 -5.31
N ILE A 60 -4.89 -11.52 -4.37
CA ILE A 60 -3.92 -10.54 -3.88
C ILE A 60 -2.53 -11.09 -4.20
N GLU A 61 -1.73 -10.33 -4.92
CA GLU A 61 -0.36 -10.68 -5.29
C GLU A 61 0.60 -9.78 -4.53
N VAL A 62 1.61 -10.37 -3.88
CA VAL A 62 2.59 -9.58 -3.11
C VAL A 62 3.99 -9.86 -3.60
N ILE A 63 4.59 -8.86 -4.25
CA ILE A 63 5.96 -8.91 -4.74
C ILE A 63 6.87 -8.24 -3.70
N ARG A 64 7.84 -8.99 -3.19
CA ARG A 64 8.73 -8.56 -2.10
C ARG A 64 10.16 -8.38 -2.60
N GLY A 65 10.80 -7.27 -2.21
CA GLY A 65 12.21 -7.02 -2.51
C GLY A 65 12.47 -6.66 -3.99
N PRO A 66 13.70 -6.80 -4.51
CA PRO A 66 14.16 -6.09 -5.70
C PRO A 66 13.37 -6.34 -7.00
N ALA A 67 12.58 -7.41 -7.09
CA ALA A 67 11.68 -7.65 -8.22
C ALA A 67 10.62 -6.54 -8.39
N SER A 68 10.27 -5.83 -7.31
CA SER A 68 9.32 -4.71 -7.34
C SER A 68 9.88 -3.46 -8.03
N THR A 69 11.20 -3.33 -8.18
CA THR A 69 11.85 -2.19 -8.87
C THR A 69 11.41 -2.01 -10.33
N LEU A 70 10.90 -3.09 -10.95
CA LEU A 70 10.28 -3.04 -12.28
C LEU A 70 9.07 -2.11 -12.35
N TYR A 71 8.41 -1.84 -11.22
CA TYR A 71 7.22 -0.99 -11.13
C TYR A 71 7.53 0.47 -10.74
N GLY A 72 8.82 0.83 -10.66
CA GLY A 72 9.29 2.20 -10.46
C GLY A 72 9.81 2.50 -9.05
N SER A 73 10.08 3.79 -8.81
CA SER A 73 10.72 4.30 -7.58
C SER A 73 9.91 4.08 -6.30
N ASP A 74 8.59 3.99 -6.41
CA ASP A 74 7.72 3.91 -5.23
C ASP A 74 7.51 2.46 -4.77
N ALA A 75 8.10 1.50 -5.48
CA ALA A 75 7.99 0.07 -5.21
C ALA A 75 9.24 -0.48 -4.51
N VAL A 76 10.02 0.34 -3.80
CA VAL A 76 11.31 -0.07 -3.18
C VAL A 76 11.13 -1.14 -2.10
N GLY A 77 10.07 -1.05 -1.30
CA GLY A 77 9.70 -2.05 -0.29
C GLY A 77 8.97 -3.26 -0.88
N GLY A 78 8.13 -3.02 -1.89
CA GLY A 78 7.41 -4.08 -2.62
C GLY A 78 6.24 -3.55 -3.45
N VAL A 79 5.48 -4.48 -4.04
CA VAL A 79 4.20 -4.22 -4.72
C VAL A 79 3.13 -5.11 -4.10
N ILE A 80 1.95 -4.54 -3.88
CA ILE A 80 0.72 -5.20 -3.43
C ILE A 80 -0.37 -4.99 -4.49
#